data_AF-A0AAW0XYY7-F1
#
_entry.id   AF-A0AAW0XYY7-F1
#
_cell.length_a   1.000
_cell.length_b   1.000
_cell.length_c   1.000
_cell.angle_alpha   90.00
_cell.angle_beta   90.00
_cell.angle_gamma   90.00
#
_symmetry.space_group_name_H-M   'P 1'
#
loop_
_entity.id
_entity.type
_entity.pdbx_description
1 polymer ?
#
loop_
_entity_poly.entity_id
_entity_poly.type
_entity_poly.pdbx_seq_one_letter_code
_entity_poly.pdbx_strand_id
1 'polypeptide(L)'
;VCQACHSSCISCVGPTESDCLYCAQQHFLMGSKCVGACPDGHYALRGRCLPCSHGCSTCTSYTSCSTCSQHFYLLNNQCISVCPSGFYSDRGICTACEEACKTCYGPRGDQCASCSNSSFLLNSSCHSTCPPSHYPEGSECYPCYHNC
;
A
#
# COMPACT_ATOMS: atom_id res chain seq x y z
N VAL A 1 -47.64 -1.60 -22.46
CA VAL A 1 -47.16 -0.24 -22.82
C VAL A 1 -45.65 -0.24 -22.71
N CYS A 2 -44.93 0.28 -23.71
CA CYS A 2 -43.46 0.39 -23.66
C CYS A 2 -43.09 1.73 -23.00
N GLN A 3 -42.16 1.72 -22.05
CA GLN A 3 -41.63 2.93 -21.41
C GLN A 3 -40.18 3.15 -21.85
N ALA A 4 -39.77 4.41 -21.94
CA ALA A 4 -38.39 4.76 -22.21
C ALA A 4 -37.49 4.35 -21.03
N CYS A 5 -36.25 4.00 -21.33
CA CYS A 5 -35.21 3.79 -20.30
C CYS A 5 -34.92 5.10 -19.56
N HIS A 6 -34.33 4.97 -18.37
CA HIS A 6 -33.76 6.12 -17.68
C HIS A 6 -32.70 6.81 -18.55
N SER A 7 -32.61 8.14 -18.46
CA SER A 7 -31.74 8.98 -19.31
C SER A 7 -30.24 8.60 -19.25
N SER A 8 -29.81 7.93 -18.20
CA SER A 8 -28.43 7.47 -18.02
C SER A 8 -28.08 6.21 -18.81
N CYS A 9 -29.05 5.48 -19.38
CA CYS A 9 -28.81 4.26 -20.13
C CYS A 9 -29.43 4.23 -21.53
N ILE A 10 -28.72 3.56 -22.44
CA ILE A 10 -29.14 3.37 -23.84
C ILE A 10 -30.00 2.12 -24.01
N SER A 11 -29.93 1.19 -23.05
CA SER A 11 -30.68 -0.06 -23.06
C SER A 11 -30.91 -0.51 -21.62
N CYS A 12 -32.11 -1.02 -21.37
CA CYS A 12 -32.61 -1.34 -20.03
C CYS A 12 -33.58 -2.53 -20.08
N VAL A 13 -33.78 -3.18 -18.93
CA VAL A 13 -34.84 -4.19 -18.73
C VAL A 13 -36.12 -3.57 -18.16
N GLY A 14 -36.04 -2.33 -17.68
CA GLY A 14 -37.11 -1.60 -17.01
C GLY A 14 -36.84 -0.08 -17.04
N PRO A 15 -37.82 0.74 -16.65
CA PRO A 15 -37.74 2.19 -16.81
C PRO A 15 -36.86 2.90 -15.76
N THR A 16 -36.45 2.21 -14.69
CA THR A 16 -35.76 2.85 -13.56
C THR A 16 -34.25 2.99 -13.79
N GLU A 17 -33.61 3.83 -12.97
CA GLU A 17 -32.14 4.00 -13.00
C GLU A 17 -31.35 2.74 -12.61
N SER A 18 -32.02 1.75 -12.01
CA SER A 18 -31.45 0.49 -11.55
C SER A 18 -31.75 -0.68 -12.49
N ASP A 19 -32.30 -0.41 -13.68
CA ASP A 19 -32.66 -1.42 -14.68
C ASP A 19 -31.80 -1.34 -15.94
N CYS A 20 -30.65 -0.66 -15.86
CA CYS A 20 -29.80 -0.41 -17.02
C CYS A 20 -28.94 -1.63 -17.38
N LEU A 21 -28.85 -1.93 -18.69
CA LEU A 21 -27.95 -2.93 -19.26
C LEU A 21 -26.70 -2.29 -19.87
N TYR A 22 -26.86 -1.13 -20.50
CA TYR A 22 -25.77 -0.40 -21.15
C TYR A 22 -25.93 1.10 -20.92
N CYS A 23 -24.82 1.77 -20.61
CA CYS A 23 -24.82 3.18 -20.27
C CYS A 23 -24.66 4.10 -21.48
N ALA A 24 -25.19 5.32 -21.37
CA ALA A 24 -24.90 6.39 -22.30
C ALA A 24 -23.41 6.75 -22.29
N GLN A 25 -22.96 7.55 -23.25
CA GLN A 25 -21.57 8.00 -23.29
C GLN A 25 -21.16 8.67 -21.97
N GLN A 26 -19.89 8.49 -21.59
CA GLN A 26 -19.29 9.04 -20.37
C GLN A 26 -19.87 8.50 -19.05
N HIS A 27 -20.67 7.43 -19.09
CA HIS A 27 -21.15 6.72 -17.90
C HIS A 27 -20.58 5.30 -17.84
N PHE A 28 -20.53 4.75 -16.63
CA PHE A 28 -20.01 3.42 -16.35
C PHE A 28 -21.09 2.57 -15.70
N LEU A 29 -21.20 1.32 -16.13
CA LEU A 29 -22.13 0.37 -15.55
C LEU A 29 -21.57 -0.16 -14.23
N MET A 30 -22.33 0.02 -13.15
CA MET A 30 -22.07 -0.50 -11.81
C MET A 30 -23.30 -1.28 -11.34
N GLY A 31 -23.19 -2.62 -11.30
CA GLY A 31 -24.35 -3.49 -11.15
C GLY A 31 -25.33 -3.28 -12.31
N SER A 32 -26.51 -2.73 -12.01
CA SER A 32 -27.57 -2.39 -12.97
C SER A 32 -27.83 -0.88 -13.06
N LYS A 33 -26.92 -0.05 -12.51
CA LYS A 33 -27.00 1.42 -12.53
C LYS A 33 -25.86 2.01 -13.36
N CYS A 34 -26.15 3.11 -14.04
CA CYS A 34 -25.13 3.90 -14.73
C CYS A 34 -24.68 5.07 -13.85
N VAL A 35 -23.38 5.17 -13.61
CA VAL A 35 -22.77 6.21 -12.78
C VAL A 35 -21.81 7.05 -13.63
N GLY A 36 -21.71 8.36 -13.35
CA GLY A 36 -20.81 9.25 -14.08
C GLY A 36 -19.33 9.02 -13.76
N ALA A 37 -19.03 8.47 -12.59
CA ALA A 37 -17.70 8.04 -12.18
C ALA A 37 -17.81 6.78 -11.32
N CYS A 38 -16.80 5.91 -11.38
CA CYS A 38 -16.76 4.75 -10.50
C CYS A 38 -16.50 5.19 -9.05
N PRO A 39 -17.27 4.67 -8.09
CA PRO A 39 -17.06 4.98 -6.68
C PRO A 39 -15.75 4.38 -6.18
N ASP A 40 -15.30 4.81 -5.00
CA ASP A 40 -14.17 4.21 -4.31
C ASP A 40 -14.31 2.69 -4.19
N GLY A 41 -13.16 2.00 -4.18
CA GLY A 41 -13.07 0.55 -4.29
C GLY A 41 -13.30 0.02 -5.70
N HIS A 42 -13.51 0.88 -6.70
CA HIS A 42 -13.67 0.48 -8.11
C HIS A 42 -12.86 1.36 -9.06
N TYR A 43 -12.49 0.82 -10.21
CA TYR A 43 -11.88 1.53 -11.33
C TYR A 43 -12.69 1.33 -12.60
N ALA A 44 -12.60 2.31 -13.51
CA ALA A 44 -13.28 2.27 -14.79
C ALA A 44 -12.50 1.42 -15.80
N LEU A 45 -13.14 0.38 -16.37
CA LEU A 45 -12.60 -0.39 -17.48
C LEU A 45 -13.70 -0.78 -18.45
N ARG A 46 -13.53 -0.43 -19.74
CA ARG A 46 -14.45 -0.79 -20.83
C ARG A 46 -15.92 -0.43 -20.54
N GLY A 47 -16.15 0.79 -20.02
CA GLY A 47 -17.51 1.29 -19.74
C GLY A 47 -18.17 0.67 -18.50
N ARG A 48 -17.40 0.02 -17.63
CA ARG A 48 -17.89 -0.62 -16.40
C ARG A 48 -17.01 -0.24 -15.22
N CYS A 49 -17.59 -0.29 -14.03
CA CYS A 49 -16.85 -0.21 -12.78
C CYS A 49 -16.46 -1.62 -12.34
N LEU A 50 -15.17 -1.86 -12.23
CA LEU A 50 -14.61 -3.13 -11.75
C LEU A 50 -13.97 -2.91 -10.37
N PRO A 51 -14.07 -3.90 -9.46
CA PRO A 51 -13.51 -3.75 -8.13
C PRO A 51 -11.98 -3.66 -8.15
N CYS A 52 -11.42 -2.87 -7.23
CA CYS A 52 -9.99 -2.82 -6.96
C CYS A 52 -9.46 -4.17 -6.43
N SER A 53 -8.14 -4.32 -6.38
CA SER A 53 -7.50 -5.46 -5.72
C SER A 53 -7.77 -5.48 -4.21
N HIS A 54 -7.60 -6.65 -3.60
CA HIS A 54 -7.87 -6.84 -2.17
C HIS A 54 -7.04 -5.88 -1.30
N GLY A 55 -7.68 -5.28 -0.30
CA GLY A 55 -7.05 -4.30 0.60
C GLY A 55 -6.85 -2.90 0.00
N CYS A 56 -7.26 -2.66 -1.25
CA CYS A 56 -7.17 -1.36 -1.90
C CYS A 56 -8.48 -0.57 -1.78
N SER A 57 -8.39 0.68 -1.32
CA SER A 57 -9.53 1.61 -1.18
C SER A 57 -9.72 2.48 -2.41
N THR A 58 -8.65 2.93 -3.09
CA THR A 58 -8.75 3.67 -4.36
C THR A 58 -7.73 3.14 -5.35
N CYS A 59 -8.12 2.92 -6.61
CA CYS A 59 -7.25 2.37 -7.63
C CYS A 59 -7.51 2.96 -9.02
N THR A 60 -6.48 2.94 -9.86
CA THR A 60 -6.59 3.28 -11.29
C THR A 60 -6.67 2.05 -12.20
N SER A 61 -6.21 0.91 -11.68
CA SER A 61 -6.33 -0.40 -12.30
C SER A 61 -6.36 -1.48 -11.21
N TYR A 62 -6.61 -2.74 -11.58
CA TYR A 62 -6.52 -3.84 -10.62
C TYR A 62 -5.14 -3.95 -9.94
N THR A 63 -4.06 -3.63 -10.65
CA THR A 63 -2.67 -3.71 -10.15
C THR A 63 -2.10 -2.37 -9.69
N SER A 64 -2.88 -1.29 -9.77
CA SER A 64 -2.42 0.07 -9.45
C SER A 64 -3.30 0.69 -8.39
N CYS A 65 -2.97 0.41 -7.13
CA CYS A 65 -3.61 1.01 -5.97
C CYS A 65 -2.97 2.36 -5.61
N SER A 66 -3.79 3.29 -5.13
CA SER A 66 -3.38 4.62 -4.66
C SER A 66 -3.55 4.79 -3.15
N THR A 67 -4.59 4.18 -2.55
CA THR A 67 -4.78 4.16 -1.09
C THR A 67 -5.22 2.80 -0.61
N CYS A 68 -4.71 2.41 0.56
CA CYS A 68 -5.04 1.14 1.16
C CYS A 68 -6.15 1.27 2.21
N SER A 69 -6.93 0.20 2.35
CA SER A 69 -7.89 0.05 3.43
C SER A 69 -7.17 -0.04 4.78
N GLN A 70 -7.93 0.13 5.87
CA GLN A 70 -7.38 0.05 7.22
C GLN A 70 -6.63 -1.28 7.43
N HIS A 71 -5.49 -1.23 8.12
CA HIS A 71 -4.57 -2.35 8.39
C HIS A 71 -3.74 -2.85 7.20
N PHE A 72 -3.82 -2.19 6.04
CA PHE A 72 -2.91 -2.40 4.92
C PHE A 72 -1.97 -1.22 4.76
N TYR A 73 -0.82 -1.48 4.14
CA TYR A 73 0.23 -0.51 3.87
C TYR A 73 0.50 -0.44 2.38
N LEU A 74 0.64 0.77 1.86
CA LEU A 74 0.96 1.00 0.46
C LEU A 74 2.46 0.76 0.21
N LEU A 75 2.78 -0.12 -0.73
CA LEU A 75 4.12 -0.32 -1.26
C LEU A 75 4.03 -0.58 -2.77
N ASN A 76 4.71 0.21 -3.59
CA ASN A 76 4.77 0.04 -5.06
C ASN A 76 3.38 -0.18 -5.69
N ASN A 77 2.42 0.70 -5.35
CA ASN A 77 1.02 0.62 -5.81
C ASN A 77 0.25 -0.65 -5.41
N GLN A 78 0.73 -1.38 -4.40
CA GLN A 78 0.05 -2.54 -3.85
C GLN A 78 -0.19 -2.36 -2.36
N CYS A 79 -1.27 -2.95 -1.87
CA CYS A 79 -1.60 -2.96 -0.46
C CYS A 79 -1.16 -4.29 0.15
N ILE A 80 -0.26 -4.22 1.12
CA ILE A 80 0.28 -5.38 1.84
C ILE A 80 -0.07 -5.29 3.33
N SER A 81 -0.21 -6.42 4.00
CA SER A 81 -0.60 -6.45 5.42
C SER A 81 0.52 -6.13 6.40
N VAL A 82 1.78 -6.25 5.97
CA VAL A 82 2.98 -5.99 6.77
C VAL A 82 4.07 -5.43 5.86
N CYS A 83 4.77 -4.38 6.30
CA CYS A 83 5.93 -3.88 5.57
C CYS A 83 7.08 -4.90 5.60
N PRO A 84 7.69 -5.23 4.46
CA PRO A 84 8.78 -6.18 4.39
C PRO A 84 10.05 -5.63 5.06
N SER A 85 11.03 -6.52 5.30
CA SER A 85 12.36 -6.11 5.78
C SER A 85 12.95 -5.03 4.88
N GLY A 86 13.63 -4.06 5.48
CA GLY A 86 14.12 -2.86 4.80
C GLY A 86 13.08 -1.74 4.67
N PHE A 87 11.86 -1.94 5.17
CA PHE A 87 10.82 -0.91 5.24
C PHE A 87 10.22 -0.83 6.64
N TYR A 88 9.75 0.36 7.00
CA TYR A 88 8.95 0.60 8.19
C TYR A 88 7.60 1.22 7.80
N SER A 89 6.62 1.12 8.70
CA SER A 89 5.31 1.72 8.50
C SER A 89 5.34 3.20 8.87
N ASP A 90 5.01 4.06 7.92
CA ASP A 90 4.76 5.49 8.14
C ASP A 90 3.39 5.86 7.58
N ARG A 91 2.44 6.14 8.49
CA ARG A 91 1.08 6.61 8.14
C ARG A 91 0.37 5.78 7.05
N GLY A 92 0.51 4.45 7.10
CA GLY A 92 -0.14 3.55 6.13
C GLY A 92 0.65 3.35 4.83
N ILE A 93 1.90 3.79 4.78
CA ILE A 93 2.82 3.60 3.65
C ILE A 93 4.06 2.87 4.15
N CYS A 94 4.54 1.88 3.39
CA CYS A 94 5.83 1.28 3.66
C CYS A 94 6.93 2.17 3.10
N THR A 95 7.72 2.75 4.01
CA THR A 95 8.83 3.65 3.68
C THR A 95 10.14 2.93 3.92
N ALA A 96 11.10 3.11 3.02
CA ALA A 96 12.40 2.44 3.13
C ALA A 96 13.15 2.89 4.40
N CYS A 97 13.90 1.96 4.98
CA CYS A 97 14.87 2.25 6.02
C CYS A 97 16.07 3.02 5.46
N GLU A 98 16.87 3.59 6.36
CA GLU A 98 18.22 4.05 6.02
C GLU A 98 19.09 2.86 5.57
N GLU A 99 20.04 3.09 4.64
CA GLU A 99 20.76 2.03 3.93
C GLU A 99 21.58 1.08 4.82
N ALA A 100 22.12 1.58 5.95
CA ALA A 100 22.87 0.76 6.90
C ALA A 100 21.95 -0.14 7.74
N CYS A 101 20.67 0.20 7.88
CA CYS A 101 19.69 -0.64 8.58
C CYS A 101 19.17 -1.78 7.68
N LYS A 102 19.16 -3.01 8.19
CA LYS A 102 18.42 -4.14 7.58
C LYS A 102 16.94 -4.11 7.97
N THR A 103 16.65 -3.73 9.21
CA THR A 103 15.29 -3.43 9.70
C THR A 103 15.35 -2.16 10.53
N CYS A 104 14.27 -1.39 10.54
CA CYS A 104 14.18 -0.11 11.24
C CYS A 104 12.76 0.12 11.77
N TYR A 105 12.63 1.06 12.70
CA TYR A 105 11.35 1.55 13.21
C TYR A 105 11.12 3.03 12.88
N GLY A 106 12.00 3.63 12.07
CA GLY A 106 11.90 5.00 11.60
C GLY A 106 12.93 5.31 10.50
N PRO A 107 12.87 6.52 9.92
CA PRO A 107 13.68 6.87 8.75
C PRO A 107 15.14 7.17 9.06
N ARG A 108 15.50 7.36 10.32
CA ARG A 108 16.83 7.85 10.71
C ARG A 108 17.79 6.69 10.97
N GLY A 109 19.08 6.93 10.75
CA GLY A 109 20.14 5.94 11.02
C GLY A 109 20.31 5.58 12.50
N ASP A 110 19.73 6.35 13.44
CA ASP A 110 19.63 6.04 14.87
C ASP A 110 18.31 5.35 15.25
N GLN A 111 17.60 4.81 14.25
CA GLN A 111 16.32 4.11 14.40
C GLN A 111 16.35 2.71 13.75
N CYS A 112 17.54 2.11 13.66
CA CYS A 112 17.70 0.73 13.22
C CYS A 112 17.27 -0.24 14.32
N ALA A 113 16.58 -1.31 13.92
CA ALA A 113 16.32 -2.48 14.76
C ALA A 113 17.31 -3.62 14.47
N SER A 114 17.90 -3.65 13.26
CA SER A 114 19.01 -4.53 12.91
C SER A 114 19.81 -3.93 11.78
N CYS A 115 21.06 -4.37 11.66
CA CYS A 115 22.00 -3.84 10.67
C CYS A 115 22.18 -4.75 9.47
N SER A 116 22.53 -4.15 8.33
CA SER A 116 22.92 -4.85 7.12
C SER A 116 24.17 -5.71 7.37
N ASN A 117 24.32 -6.80 6.60
CA ASN A 117 25.44 -7.72 6.75
C ASN A 117 26.76 -6.93 6.75
N SER A 118 27.69 -7.26 7.66
CA SER A 118 28.97 -6.58 7.92
C SER A 118 28.95 -5.31 8.79
N SER A 119 27.84 -5.02 9.48
CA SER A 119 27.78 -3.95 10.48
C SER A 119 27.16 -4.44 11.80
N PHE A 120 27.47 -3.73 12.87
CA PHE A 120 27.10 -4.05 14.24
C PHE A 120 26.15 -2.99 14.80
N LEU A 121 25.08 -3.44 15.45
CA LEU A 121 24.13 -2.57 16.12
C LEU A 121 24.70 -2.04 17.43
N LEU A 122 24.65 -0.73 17.63
CA LEU A 122 24.97 -0.05 18.88
C LEU A 122 24.02 1.14 19.06
N ASN A 123 23.26 1.17 20.16
CA ASN A 123 22.29 2.24 20.45
C ASN A 123 21.38 2.60 19.26
N SER A 124 20.78 1.59 18.64
CA SER A 124 19.91 1.73 17.45
C SER A 124 20.58 2.31 16.20
N SER A 125 21.92 2.41 16.18
CA SER A 125 22.72 2.86 15.05
C SER A 125 23.62 1.72 14.55
N CYS A 126 23.85 1.68 13.24
CA CYS A 126 24.70 0.66 12.62
C CYS A 126 26.11 1.19 12.38
N HIS A 127 27.10 0.46 12.89
CA HIS A 127 28.52 0.80 12.77
C HIS A 127 29.27 -0.33 12.08
N SER A 128 30.20 -0.01 11.18
CA SER A 128 31.02 -1.02 10.47
C SER A 128 31.99 -1.76 11.40
N THR A 129 32.36 -1.14 12.53
CA THR A 129 33.22 -1.72 13.57
C THR A 129 32.73 -1.26 14.94
N CYS A 130 32.92 -2.08 15.96
CA CYS A 130 32.62 -1.67 17.33
C CYS A 130 33.68 -0.65 17.82
N PRO A 131 33.26 0.39 18.56
CA PRO A 131 34.20 1.36 19.13
C PRO A 131 35.12 0.68 20.16
N PRO A 132 36.29 1.26 20.50
CA PRO A 132 37.29 0.61 21.35
C PRO A 132 36.81 0.13 22.73
N SER A 133 35.72 0.69 23.25
CA SER A 133 35.11 0.28 24.53
C SER A 133 34.13 -0.89 24.41
N HIS A 134 33.95 -1.45 23.22
CA HIS A 134 32.99 -2.51 22.93
C HIS A 134 33.63 -3.62 22.09
N TYR A 135 33.16 -4.85 22.26
CA TYR A 135 33.53 -5.98 21.43
C TYR A 135 32.33 -6.46 20.59
N PRO A 136 32.55 -6.98 19.38
CA PRO A 136 31.48 -7.54 18.55
C PRO A 136 31.07 -8.93 19.07
N GLU A 137 29.77 -9.14 19.25
CA GLU A 137 29.19 -10.46 19.52
C GLU A 137 27.95 -10.65 18.64
N GLY A 138 28.01 -11.62 17.71
CA GLY A 138 27.01 -11.75 16.67
C GLY A 138 26.97 -10.52 15.76
N SER A 139 25.85 -9.81 15.76
CA SER A 139 25.61 -8.59 14.97
C SER A 139 25.43 -7.33 15.82
N GLU A 140 25.88 -7.35 17.07
CA GLU A 140 25.74 -6.23 18.01
C GLU A 140 27.08 -5.94 18.72
N CYS A 141 27.22 -4.72 19.23
CA CYS A 141 28.37 -4.31 20.03
C CYS A 141 28.03 -4.33 21.53
N TYR A 142 28.82 -5.07 22.30
CA TYR A 142 28.65 -5.18 23.76
C TYR A 142 29.79 -4.45 24.49
N PRO A 143 29.51 -3.78 25.62
CA PRO A 143 30.53 -3.04 26.36
C PRO A 143 31.55 -3.99 27.00
N CYS A 144 32.82 -3.58 26.99
CA CYS A 144 33.87 -4.26 27.72
C CYS A 144 33.84 -3.90 29.21
N TYR A 145 33.83 -4.90 30.10
CA TYR A 145 33.87 -4.70 31.56
C TYR A 145 35.30 -4.65 32.15
N HIS A 146 36.32 -5.05 31.36
CA HIS A 146 37.73 -5.03 31.76
C HIS A 146 38.62 -4.45 30.65
N ASN A 147 39.33 -5.29 29.89
CA ASN A 147 40.13 -4.87 28.73
C ASN A 147 39.50 -5.44 27.45
N CYS A 148 39.18 -4.51 26.54
CA CYS A 148 39.20 -4.69 25.09
C CYS A 148 40.64 -4.36 24.63
#